data_AF-A0A6L6R4U0-F1
#
_entry.id   AF-A0A6L6R4U0-F1
#
_cell.length_a   1.000
_cell.length_b   1.000
_cell.length_c   1.000
_cell.angle_alpha   90.00
_cell.angle_beta   90.00
_cell.angle_gamma   90.00
#
_symmetry.space_group_name_H-M   'P 1'
#
loop_
_entity.id
_entity.type
_entity.pdbx_description
1 polymer ?
#
loop_
_entity_poly.entity_id
_entity_poly.type
_entity_poly.pdbx_seq_one_letter_code
_entity_poly.pdbx_strand_id
1 'polypeptide(L)' 'MGVLTGLTDEQAAAQFAADGPNELPTARPRNLLQQALMVIREPMLLLLLAAGAINFVLSEPLDGIILML' A
#
# COMPACT_ATOMS: atom_id res chain seq x y z
N MET A 1 37.94 -7.18 33.51
CA MET A 1 36.99 -6.16 33.01
C MET A 1 37.67 -5.49 31.82
N GLY A 2 37.26 -5.81 30.60
CA GLY A 2 37.94 -5.33 29.39
C GLY A 2 37.69 -3.84 29.17
N VAL A 3 38.73 -3.10 28.81
CA VAL A 3 38.63 -1.68 28.44
C VAL A 3 37.84 -1.60 27.14
N LEU A 4 36.68 -0.95 27.16
CA LEU A 4 35.90 -0.65 25.96
C LEU A 4 36.49 0.60 25.32
N THR A 5 37.44 0.42 24.41
CA THR A 5 37.98 1.49 23.57
C THR A 5 37.08 1.67 22.35
N GLY A 6 36.70 2.91 22.04
CA GLY A 6 35.95 3.25 20.84
C GLY A 6 36.75 3.03 19.55
N LEU A 7 36.08 3.17 18.41
CA LEU A 7 36.72 3.11 17.10
C LEU A 7 37.68 4.29 16.89
N THR A 8 38.77 4.05 16.17
CA THR A 8 39.61 5.12 15.63
C THR A 8 38.93 5.77 14.42
N ASP A 9 39.36 6.98 14.06
CA ASP A 9 38.80 7.69 12.90
C ASP A 9 38.92 6.88 11.59
N GLU A 10 40.03 6.15 11.42
CA GLU A 10 40.26 5.27 10.27
C GLU A 10 39.27 4.11 10.24
N GLN A 11 39.01 3.48 11.39
CA GLN A 11 38.05 2.38 11.50
C GLN A 11 36.61 2.88 11.26
N ALA A 12 36.26 4.04 11.81
CA ALA A 12 34.96 4.66 11.57
C ALA A 12 34.76 5.01 10.08
N ALA A 13 35.77 5.56 9.41
CA ALA A 13 35.72 5.88 7.99
C ALA A 13 35.61 4.62 7.11
N ALA A 14 36.36 3.56 7.42
CA ALA A 14 36.28 2.29 6.71
C ALA A 14 34.90 1.64 6.85
N GLN A 15 34.34 1.64 8.06
CA GLN A 15 33.00 1.11 8.33
C GLN A 15 31.92 1.94 7.62
N PHE A 16 32.01 3.26 7.68
CA PHE A 16 31.07 4.16 6.99
C PHE A 16 31.12 4.00 5.46
N ALA A 17 32.30 3.75 4.88
CA ALA A 17 32.44 3.49 3.45
C ALA A 17 31.86 2.13 3.04
N ALA A 18 31.91 1.13 3.92
CA ALA A 18 31.41 -0.22 3.65
C ALA A 18 29.88 -0.32 3.83
N ASP A 19 29.36 0.21 4.94
CA ASP A 19 27.96 0.05 5.33
C ASP A 19 27.09 1.23 4.92
N GLY A 20 27.71 2.37 4.60
CA GLY A 20 27.02 3.62 4.34
C GLY A 20 26.45 4.26 5.62
N PRO A 21 25.64 5.31 5.47
CA PRO A 21 24.94 5.89 6.60
C PRO A 21 23.96 4.88 7.20
N ASN A 22 23.94 4.79 8.54
CA ASN A 22 22.94 4.02 9.28
C ASN A 22 21.58 4.73 9.28
N GLU A 23 21.05 5.00 8.10
CA GLU A 23 19.73 5.58 7.90
C GLU A 23 18.75 4.52 7.38
N LEU A 24 17.53 4.54 7.93
CA LEU A 24 16.46 3.70 7.40
C LEU A 24 16.04 4.22 6.03
N PRO A 25 15.77 3.34 5.06
CA PRO A 25 15.28 3.76 3.76
C PRO A 25 14.02 4.61 3.97
N THR A 26 14.08 5.88 3.55
CA THR A 26 12.92 6.76 3.64
C THR A 26 11.83 6.20 2.73
N ALA A 27 10.63 5.98 3.27
CA ALA A 27 9.52 5.49 2.48
C ALA A 27 9.26 6.47 1.33
N ARG A 28 9.44 6.01 0.07
CA ARG A 28 9.13 6.82 -1.10
C ARG A 28 7.70 7.36 -0.97
N PRO A 29 7.44 8.63 -1.32
CA PRO A 29 6.09 9.17 -1.31
C PRO A 29 5.24 8.30 -2.24
N ARG A 30 4.29 7.56 -1.67
CA ARG A 30 3.37 6.74 -2.44
C ARG A 30 2.42 7.70 -3.15
N ASN A 31 2.34 7.60 -4.48
CA ASN A 31 1.43 8.42 -5.26
C ASN A 31 -0.01 8.07 -4.87
N LEU A 32 -0.85 9.09 -4.61
CA LEU A 32 -2.27 8.90 -4.25
C LEU A 32 -3.01 8.02 -5.27
N LEU A 33 -2.68 8.15 -6.56
CA LEU A 33 -3.25 7.31 -7.62
C LEU A 33 -2.87 5.83 -7.45
N GLN A 34 -1.63 5.54 -7.06
CA GLN A 34 -1.18 4.17 -6.81
C GLN A 34 -1.88 3.57 -5.58
N GLN A 35 -2.14 4.38 -4.55
CA GLN A 35 -2.89 3.95 -3.37
C GLN A 35 -4.35 3.64 -3.71
N ALA A 36 -5.02 4.52 -4.47
CA ALA A 36 -6.39 4.30 -4.91
C ALA A 36 -6.52 3.01 -5.76
N LEU A 37 -5.59 2.79 -6.71
CA LEU A 37 -5.56 1.55 -7.51
C LEU A 37 -5.24 0.30 -6.68
N MET A 38 -4.52 0.44 -5.57
CA MET A 38 -4.26 -0.66 -4.64
C MET A 38 -5.54 -1.06 -3.91
N VAL A 39 -6.28 -0.07 -3.40
CA VAL A 39 -7.54 -0.26 -2.68
C VAL A 39 -8.63 -0.85 -3.58
N ILE A 40 -8.78 -0.36 -4.81
CA ILE A 40 -9.77 -0.89 -5.77
C ILE A 40 -9.52 -2.37 -6.08
N ARG A 41 -8.27 -2.85 -6.00
CA ARG A 41 -7.93 -4.26 -6.24
C ARG A 41 -8.19 -5.17 -5.04
N GLU A 42 -8.65 -4.64 -3.91
CA GLU A 42 -9.03 -5.48 -2.79
C GLU A 42 -10.28 -6.32 -3.13
N PRO A 43 -10.27 -7.62 -2.83
CA PRO A 43 -11.32 -8.54 -3.26
C PRO A 43 -12.71 -8.14 -2.74
N MET A 44 -12.80 -7.67 -1.50
CA MET A 44 -14.06 -7.22 -0.90
C MET A 44 -14.66 -6.01 -1.62
N LEU A 45 -13.84 -5.05 -2.05
CA LEU A 45 -14.27 -3.87 -2.80
C LEU A 45 -14.75 -4.24 -4.19
N LEU A 46 -14.04 -5.14 -4.87
CA LEU A 46 -14.46 -5.66 -6.17
C LEU A 46 -15.80 -6.37 -6.09
N LEU A 47 -16.03 -7.18 -5.04
CA LEU A 47 -17.32 -7.82 -4.81
C LEU A 47 -18.43 -6.81 -4.59
N LEU A 48 -18.17 -5.76 -3.79
CA LEU A 48 -19.14 -4.70 -3.54
C LEU A 48 -19.50 -3.92 -4.82
N LEU A 49 -18.48 -3.58 -5.62
CA LEU A 49 -18.67 -2.91 -6.91
C LEU A 49 -19.45 -3.79 -7.89
N ALA A 50 -19.14 -5.09 -7.94
CA ALA A 50 -19.87 -6.04 -8.78
C ALA A 50 -21.33 -6.17 -8.35
N ALA A 51 -21.59 -6.34 -7.05
CA ALA A 51 -22.94 -6.40 -6.51
C ALA A 51 -23.74 -5.11 -6.78
N GLY A 52 -23.11 -3.95 -6.56
CA GLY A 52 -23.71 -2.64 -6.87
C GLY A 52 -24.01 -2.46 -8.35
N ALA A 53 -23.11 -2.88 -9.23
CA ALA A 53 -23.31 -2.84 -10.68
C ALA A 53 -24.44 -3.77 -11.14
N ILE A 54 -24.49 -5.00 -10.61
CA ILE A 54 -25.58 -5.94 -10.86
C ILE A 54 -26.90 -5.33 -10.41
N ASN A 55 -26.96 -4.82 -9.17
CA ASN A 55 -28.16 -4.18 -8.65
C ASN A 55 -28.60 -3.02 -9.55
N PHE A 56 -27.70 -2.11 -9.91
CA PHE A 56 -28.00 -0.97 -10.77
C PHE A 56 -28.60 -1.38 -12.13
N VAL A 57 -28.09 -2.44 -12.75
CA VAL A 57 -28.63 -2.96 -14.02
C VAL A 57 -30.00 -3.61 -13.81
N LEU A 58 -30.23 -4.25 -12.66
CA LEU A 58 -31.47 -4.98 -12.39
C LEU A 58 -32.61 -4.10 -11.85
N SER A 59 -32.32 -3.02 -11.11
CA SER A 59 -33.34 -2.26 -10.36
C SER A 59 -34.49 -1.76 -11.25
N GLU A 60 -34.20 -0.92 -12.24
CA GLU A 60 -35.23 -0.30 -13.09
C GLU A 60 -36.03 -1.33 -13.94
N PRO A 61 -35.39 -2.30 -14.63
CA PRO A 61 -36.13 -3.31 -15.39
C PRO A 61 -36.99 -4.21 -14.50
N LEU A 62 -36.50 -4.58 -13.31
CA LEU A 62 -37.20 -5.50 -12.41
C LEU A 62 -38.43 -4.82 -11.80
N ASP A 63 -38.33 -3.55 -11.41
CA ASP A 63 -39.47 -2.76 -10.94
C ASP A 63 -40.57 -2.66 -12.02
N GLY A 64 -40.18 -2.43 -13.29
CA GLY A 64 -41.11 -2.39 -14.43
C GLY A 64 -41.81 -3.74 -14.70
N ILE A 65 -41.09 -4.86 -14.59
CA ILE A 65 -41.67 -6.20 -14.73
C ILE A 65 -42.68 -6.48 -13.62
N ILE A 66 -42.35 -6.14 -12.36
CA ILE A 66 -43.25 -6.35 -11.22
C ILE A 66 -44.56 -5.57 -11.39
N LEU A 67 -44.52 -4.34 -11.90
CA LEU A 67 -45.71 -3.53 -12.18
C LEU A 67 -46.62 -4.09 -13.27
N MET A 68 -46.06 -4.89 -14.20
CA MET A 68 -46.80 -5.48 -15.33
C MET A 68 -47.43 -6.85 -14.99
N LEU A 69 -47.06 -7.46 -13.87
CA LEU A 69 -47.58 -8.74 -13.37
C LEU A 69 -48.78 -8.55 -12.43
#